data_AF-A0A4Q3UIP7-F1
#
_entry.id   AF-A0A4Q3UIP7-F1
#
_cell.length_a   1.000
_cell.length_b   1.000
_cell.length_c   1.000
_cell.angle_alpha   90.00
_cell.angle_beta   90.00
_cell.angle_gamma   90.00
#
_symmetry.space_group_name_H-M   'P 1'
#
loop_
_entity.id
_entity.type
_entity.pdbx_description
1 polymer ?
#
loop_
_entity_poly.entity_id
_entity_poly.type
_entity_poly.pdbx_seq_one_letter_code
_entity_poly.pdbx_strand_id
1 'polypeptide(L)' 'MPLFLCPNDDTQMQKIARNGVELDICPTCKGVWLDRGELDKLLVQEREESEKSVQAHRRFQEEVKSFERNPDDWKR' A
#
# COMPACT_ATOMS: atom_id res chain seq x y z
N MET A 1 -1.94 18.79 -28.14
CA MET A 1 -1.56 17.91 -27.03
C MET A 1 -2.33 18.39 -25.81
N PRO A 2 -3.16 17.58 -25.16
CA PRO A 2 -3.93 18.04 -24.02
C PRO A 2 -2.97 18.31 -22.85
N LEU A 3 -3.13 19.46 -22.21
CA LEU A 3 -2.26 19.92 -21.13
C LEU A 3 -2.73 19.26 -19.82
N PHE A 4 -1.90 18.36 -19.26
CA PHE A 4 -2.06 17.81 -17.92
C PHE A 4 -1.68 18.86 -16.88
N LEU A 5 -2.56 19.84 -16.66
CA LEU A 5 -2.40 20.91 -15.67
C LEU A 5 -3.17 20.55 -14.40
N CYS A 6 -2.56 20.82 -13.25
CA CYS A 6 -3.23 20.65 -11.98
C CYS A 6 -4.33 21.71 -11.83
N PRO A 7 -5.58 21.33 -11.52
CA PRO A 7 -6.69 22.30 -11.42
C PRO A 7 -6.61 23.24 -10.20
N ASN A 8 -5.61 23.07 -9.33
CA ASN A 8 -5.44 23.90 -8.14
C ASN A 8 -4.39 25.00 -8.33
N ASP A 9 -3.36 24.77 -9.14
CA ASP A 9 -2.22 25.69 -9.30
C ASP A 9 -1.72 25.82 -10.74
N ASP A 10 -2.44 25.24 -11.71
CA ASP A 10 -2.10 25.18 -13.14
C ASP A 10 -0.67 24.67 -13.44
N THR A 11 -0.04 23.98 -12.48
CA THR A 11 1.31 23.42 -12.69
C THR A 11 1.20 22.17 -13.56
N GLN A 12 2.19 21.96 -14.43
CA GLN A 12 2.30 20.74 -15.22
C GLN A 12 2.52 19.53 -14.31
N MET A 13 1.63 18.55 -14.40
CA MET A 13 1.72 17.33 -13.59
C MET A 13 2.79 16.37 -14.13
N GLN A 14 3.39 15.60 -13.22
CA GLN A 14 4.38 14.59 -13.52
C GLN A 14 3.76 13.19 -13.40
N LYS A 15 3.95 12.38 -14.45
CA LYS A 15 3.56 10.96 -14.45
C LYS A 15 4.59 10.11 -13.70
N ILE A 16 4.12 9.32 -12.76
CA ILE A 16 4.93 8.37 -11.99
C ILE A 16 4.24 7.01 -11.99
N ALA A 17 4.95 5.96 -12.41
CA ALA A 17 4.45 4.60 -12.30
C ALA A 17 4.90 3.98 -10.97
N ARG A 18 3.95 3.54 -10.14
CA ARG A 18 4.19 2.87 -8.85
C ARG A 18 3.33 1.61 -8.76
N ASN A 19 3.94 0.47 -8.42
CA ASN A 19 3.25 -0.81 -8.25
C ASN A 19 2.33 -1.21 -9.43
N GLY A 20 2.68 -0.80 -10.65
CA GLY A 20 1.89 -1.09 -11.85
C GLY A 20 0.69 -0.16 -12.08
N VAL A 21 0.63 0.97 -11.35
CA VAL A 21 -0.38 2.02 -11.50
C VAL A 21 0.28 3.34 -11.90
N GLU A 22 -0.30 4.02 -12.89
CA GLU A 22 0.12 5.36 -13.28
C GLU A 22 -0.50 6.41 -12.35
N LEU A 23 0.33 7.31 -11.84
CA LEU A 23 -0.07 8.38 -10.95
C LEU A 23 0.36 9.71 -11.54
N ASP A 24 -0.55 10.67 -11.58
CA ASP A 24 -0.23 12.05 -11.94
C ASP A 24 -0.06 12.88 -10.67
N ILE A 25 1.15 13.38 -10.43
CA ILE A 25 1.49 14.16 -9.25
C ILE A 25 1.80 15.60 -9.63
N CYS A 26 1.17 16.55 -8.94
CA CYS A 26 1.60 17.95 -9.00
C CYS A 26 2.75 18.17 -8.00
N PRO A 27 3.94 18.65 -8.45
CA PRO A 27 5.07 18.91 -7.56
C PRO A 27 4.84 20.11 -6.62
N THR A 28 3.91 21.01 -6.96
CA THR A 28 3.65 22.25 -6.23
C THR A 28 2.64 22.02 -5.10
N CYS A 29 1.38 21.69 -5.43
CA CYS A 29 0.35 21.43 -4.41
C CYS A 29 0.37 20.00 -3.82
N LYS A 30 1.18 19.09 -4.36
CA LYS A 30 1.25 17.67 -3.95
C LYS A 30 -0.06 16.90 -4.17
N GLY A 31 -0.95 17.42 -5.03
CA GLY A 31 -2.15 16.70 -5.46
C GLY A 31 -1.77 15.45 -6.25
N VAL A 32 -2.49 14.35 -5.99
CA VAL A 32 -2.34 13.07 -6.70
C VAL A 32 -3.65 12.80 -7.45
N TRP A 33 -3.51 12.49 -8.74
CA TRP A 33 -4.62 12.19 -9.64
C TRP A 33 -4.43 10.78 -10.19
N LEU A 34 -5.52 10.01 -10.21
CA LEU A 34 -5.55 8.63 -10.70
C LEU A 34 -6.66 8.46 -11.73
N ASP A 35 -6.42 7.59 -12.71
CA ASP A 35 -7.44 7.23 -13.67
C ASP A 35 -8.45 6.23 -13.09
N ARG A 36 -9.65 6.21 -13.69
CA ARG A 36 -10.73 5.31 -13.26
C ARG A 36 -10.30 3.85 -13.47
N GLY A 37 -10.29 3.07 -12.38
CA GLY A 37 -9.96 1.64 -12.38
C GLY A 37 -8.53 1.32 -11.93
N GLU A 38 -7.65 2.32 -11.84
CA GLU A 38 -6.32 2.16 -11.27
C GLU A 38 -6.34 2.21 -9.74
N LEU A 39 -7.15 3.10 -9.18
CA LEU A 39 -7.36 3.21 -7.73
C LEU A 39 -7.86 1.88 -7.14
N ASP A 40 -8.76 1.20 -7.85
CA ASP A 40 -9.35 -0.06 -7.37
C ASP A 40 -8.29 -1.16 -7.26
N LYS A 41 -7.33 -1.21 -8.19
CA LYS A 41 -6.20 -2.15 -8.14
C LYS A 41 -5.29 -1.89 -6.95
N LEU A 42 -4.97 -0.62 -6.67
CA LEU A 42 -4.17 -0.26 -5.49
C LEU A 42 -4.87 -0.67 -4.20
N LEU A 43 -6.17 -0.39 -4.08
CA LEU A 43 -6.93 -0.73 -2.87
C LEU A 43 -7.00 -2.23 -2.61
N VAL A 44 -7.17 -3.04 -3.67
CA VAL A 44 -7.16 -4.49 -3.53
C VAL A 44 -5.79 -4.99 -3.08
N GLN A 45 -4.70 -4.51 -3.71
CA GLN A 45 -3.34 -4.91 -3.34
C GLN A 45 -2.99 -4.54 -1.89
N GLU A 46 -3.24 -3.29 -1.50
CA GLU A 46 -3.01 -2.81 -0.13
C GLU A 46 -3.81 -3.59 0.90
N ARG A 47 -5.05 -3.96 0.57
CA ARG A 47 -5.90 -4.77 1.45
C ARG A 47 -5.35 -6.18 1.61
N GLU A 48 -4.93 -6.83 0.52
CA GLU A 48 -4.31 -8.16 0.57
C GLU A 48 -3.00 -8.15 1.38
N GLU A 49 -2.15 -7.14 1.20
CA GLU A 49 -0.91 -6.99 1.97
C GLU A 49 -1.19 -6.76 3.46
N SER A 50 -2.17 -5.90 3.76
CA SER A 50 -2.64 -5.66 5.12
C SER A 50 -3.15 -6.95 5.77
N GLU A 51 -3.99 -7.73 5.07
CA GLU A 51 -4.52 -9.00 5.56
C GLU A 51 -3.41 -10.03 5.83
N LYS A 52 -2.43 -10.15 4.93
CA LYS A 52 -1.25 -11.01 5.10
C LYS A 52 -0.43 -10.61 6.32
N SER A 53 -0.19 -9.31 6.52
CA SER A 53 0.58 -8.81 7.67
C SER A 53 -0.11 -9.11 9.00
N VAL A 54 -1.43 -8.92 9.07
CA VAL A 54 -2.23 -9.21 10.27
C VAL A 54 -2.22 -10.71 10.57
N GLN A 55 -2.34 -11.55 9.55
CA GLN A 55 -2.30 -13.01 9.72
C GLN A 55 -0.93 -13.49 10.19
N ALA A 56 0.16 -12.97 9.62
CA ALA A 56 1.53 -13.29 10.05
C ALA A 56 1.76 -12.86 11.51
N HIS A 57 1.32 -11.65 11.88
CA HIS A 57 1.43 -11.17 13.25
C HIS A 57 0.67 -12.05 14.25
N ARG A 58 -0.57 -12.44 13.90
CA ARG A 58 -1.38 -13.34 14.73
C ARG A 58 -0.69 -14.68 14.96
N ARG A 59 -0.22 -15.31 13.88
CA ARG A 59 0.48 -16.59 13.95
C ARG A 59 1.72 -16.50 14.84
N PHE A 60 2.52 -15.46 14.68
CA PHE A 60 3.68 -15.22 15.54
C PHE A 60 3.28 -15.10 17.01
N GLN A 61 2.21 -14.35 17.32
CA GLN A 61 1.72 -14.25 18.70
C GLN A 61 1.24 -15.59 19.27
N GLU A 62 0.59 -16.42 18.46
CA GLU A 62 0.15 -17.76 18.87
C GLU A 62 1.36 -18.67 19.17
N GLU A 63 2.39 -18.63 18.34
CA GLU A 63 3.65 -19.35 18.57
C GLU A 63 4.34 -18.89 19.87
N VAL A 64 4.42 -17.57 20.10
CA VAL A 64 4.96 -17.01 21.35
C VAL A 64 4.15 -17.46 22.58
N LYS A 65 2.81 -17.39 22.52
CA LYS A 65 1.95 -17.85 23.62
C LYS A 65 2.10 -19.35 23.88
N SER A 66 2.29 -20.14 22.84
CA SER A 66 2.53 -21.58 22.96
C SER A 66 3.86 -21.85 23.68
N PHE A 67 4.90 -21.10 23.31
CA PHE A 67 6.20 -21.15 23.98
C PHE A 67 6.11 -20.79 25.47
N GLU A 68 5.43 -19.69 25.81
CA GLU A 68 5.23 -19.27 27.19
C GLU A 68 4.50 -20.36 28.02
N ARG A 69 3.59 -21.10 27.39
CA ARG A 69 2.80 -22.15 28.06
C ARG A 69 3.61 -23.43 28.30
N ASN A 70 4.53 -23.80 27.42
CA ASN A 70 5.37 -24.99 27.59
C ASN A 70 6.81 -24.75 27.09
N PRO A 71 7.70 -24.23 27.95
CA PRO A 71 9.09 -23.91 27.60
C PRO A 71 10.00 -25.13 27.40
N ASP A 72 9.51 -26.37 27.52
CA ASP A 72 10.32 -27.57 27.27
C ASP A 72 10.02 -28.21 25.90
N ASP A 73 8.95 -27.77 25.22
CA ASP A 73 8.49 -28.35 23.94
C ASP A 73 9.46 -28.10 22.78
N TRP A 74 10.24 -27.02 22.84
CA TRP A 74 11.26 -26.65 21.85
C TRP A 74 12.66 -27.19 22.16
N LYS A 75 12.86 -27.83 23.32
CA LYS A 75 14.15 -28.39 23.75
C LYS A 75 14.39 -29.82 23.27
N ARG A 76 13.46 -30.39 22.51
CA ARG A 76 13.57 -31.75 21.95
C ARG A 76 14.37 -31.76 20.65
#